data_AF-A0A940C2U2-F1
#
_entry.id   AF-A0A940C2U2-F1
#
_cell.length_a   1.000
_cell.length_b   1.000
_cell.length_c   1.000
_cell.angle_alpha   90.00
_cell.angle_beta   90.00
_cell.angle_gamma   90.00
#
_symmetry.space_group_name_H-M   'P 1'
#
loop_
_entity.id
_entity.type
_entity.pdbx_description
1 polymer ?
#
loop_
_entity_poly.entity_id
_entity_poly.type
_entity_poly.pdbx_seq_one_letter_code
_entity_poly.pdbx_strand_id
1 'polypeptide(L)'
;MKDYNKSNYAINKIRKGIVYRNADGSTLEITFEKIAAENPEFTKEDFAKLKELSDELYHEEFKSDDLEAHFVQSIFDENDERCNCVLPSAEDEYLEREERSEYEEKLQNAIDTLLTPIQKKRLYMNCFRGLTIREIAKIEGSHRASIHESIVSAKRKLRKYLINF
;
A
#
# COMPACT_ATOMS: atom_id res chain seq x y z
N MET A 1 -12.21 20.97 -8.67
CA MET A 1 -13.01 21.30 -9.86
C MET A 1 -12.30 22.41 -10.62
N LYS A 2 -11.90 22.19 -11.88
CA LYS A 2 -11.29 23.24 -12.70
C LYS A 2 -12.35 24.32 -12.97
N ASP A 3 -12.01 25.60 -12.77
CA ASP A 3 -12.91 26.72 -13.07
C ASP A 3 -13.16 26.78 -14.58
N TYR A 4 -14.39 26.45 -15.03
CA TYR A 4 -14.78 26.51 -16.44
C TYR A 4 -14.44 27.86 -17.09
N ASN A 5 -14.67 28.96 -16.36
CA ASN A 5 -14.42 30.32 -16.82
C ASN A 5 -12.93 30.65 -17.05
N LYS A 6 -12.01 29.82 -16.54
CA LYS A 6 -10.56 29.95 -16.73
C LYS A 6 -9.99 28.93 -17.74
N SER A 7 -10.85 28.06 -18.30
CA SER A 7 -10.42 27.08 -19.30
C SER A 7 -9.99 27.75 -20.61
N ASN A 8 -9.08 27.10 -21.34
CA ASN A 8 -8.66 27.57 -22.67
C ASN A 8 -9.86 27.70 -23.61
N TYR A 9 -10.83 26.78 -23.50
CA TYR A 9 -12.11 26.85 -24.22
C TYR A 9 -12.89 28.13 -23.93
N ALA A 10 -13.14 28.45 -22.66
CA ALA A 10 -13.90 29.64 -22.28
C ALA A 10 -13.19 30.93 -22.73
N ILE A 11 -11.87 30.98 -22.60
CA ILE A 11 -11.06 32.12 -23.06
C ILE A 11 -11.14 32.27 -24.58
N ASN A 12 -11.00 31.18 -25.33
CA ASN A 12 -11.10 31.20 -26.78
C ASN A 12 -12.50 31.66 -27.22
N LYS A 13 -13.56 31.10 -26.64
CA LYS A 13 -14.95 31.38 -27.02
C LYS A 13 -15.40 32.82 -26.76
N ILE A 14 -14.90 33.45 -25.69
CA ILE A 14 -15.25 34.83 -25.34
C ILE A 14 -14.57 35.84 -26.26
N ARG A 15 -13.36 35.52 -26.76
CA ARG A 15 -12.59 36.43 -27.61
C ARG A 15 -13.01 36.34 -29.07
N LYS A 16 -12.78 37.44 -29.79
CA LYS A 16 -13.07 37.54 -31.23
C LYS A 16 -12.02 36.82 -32.08
N GLY A 17 -10.78 36.74 -31.60
CA GLY A 17 -9.70 35.98 -32.24
C GLY A 17 -9.61 34.54 -31.76
N ILE A 18 -8.76 33.76 -32.43
CA ILE A 18 -8.32 32.45 -31.93
C ILE A 18 -7.23 32.71 -30.88
N VAL A 19 -7.43 32.20 -29.67
CA VAL A 19 -6.54 32.40 -28.53
C VAL A 19 -5.79 31.12 -28.24
N TYR A 20 -4.48 31.24 -28.08
CA TYR A 20 -3.61 30.16 -27.61
C TYR A 20 -2.88 30.62 -26.35
N ARG A 21 -2.79 29.74 -25.35
CA ARG A 21 -2.11 30.02 -24.09
C ARG A 21 -0.83 29.18 -24.02
N ASN A 22 0.30 29.86 -23.94
CA ASN A 22 1.60 29.23 -23.79
C ASN A 22 1.79 28.63 -22.39
N ALA A 23 2.76 27.74 -22.24
CA ALA A 23 3.14 27.14 -20.96
C ALA A 23 3.52 28.20 -19.90
N ASP A 24 4.15 29.31 -20.34
CA ASP A 24 4.54 30.43 -19.47
C ASP A 24 3.34 31.30 -19.03
N GLY A 25 2.13 30.98 -19.50
CA GLY A 25 0.89 31.69 -19.18
C GLY A 25 0.60 32.90 -20.07
N SER A 26 1.49 33.26 -21.00
CA SER A 26 1.23 34.29 -22.01
C SER A 26 0.18 33.83 -23.04
N THR A 27 -0.69 34.76 -23.47
CA THR A 27 -1.75 34.46 -24.45
C THR A 27 -1.46 35.11 -25.79
N LEU A 28 -1.42 34.30 -26.84
CA LEU A 28 -1.36 34.72 -28.23
C LEU A 28 -2.79 34.82 -28.78
N GLU A 29 -3.13 35.96 -29.38
CA GLU A 29 -4.42 36.16 -30.04
C GLU A 29 -4.21 36.44 -31.52
N ILE A 30 -4.76 35.56 -32.34
CA ILE A 30 -4.75 35.64 -33.80
C ILE A 30 -6.11 36.18 -34.23
N THR A 31 -6.12 37.41 -34.76
CA THR A 31 -7.30 38.04 -35.32
C THR A 31 -7.27 37.94 -36.84
N PHE A 32 -8.45 37.98 -37.46
CA PHE A 32 -8.59 37.99 -38.91
C PHE A 32 -7.74 39.09 -39.57
N GLU A 33 -7.67 40.28 -38.98
CA GLU A 33 -6.90 41.42 -39.50
C GLU A 33 -5.40 41.11 -39.65
N LYS A 34 -4.83 40.34 -38.73
CA LYS A 34 -3.41 39.92 -38.82
C LYS A 34 -3.19 38.94 -39.97
N ILE A 35 -4.11 38.01 -40.17
CA ILE A 35 -4.01 37.03 -41.26
C ILE A 35 -4.26 37.69 -42.61
N ALA A 36 -5.24 38.59 -42.70
CA ALA A 36 -5.57 39.32 -43.93
C ALA A 36 -4.45 40.29 -44.37
N ALA A 37 -3.65 40.79 -43.43
CA ALA A 37 -2.47 41.61 -43.74
C ALA A 37 -1.34 40.80 -44.40
N GLU A 38 -1.20 39.52 -44.05
CA GLU A 38 -0.15 38.64 -44.59
C GLU A 38 -0.63 37.87 -45.83
N ASN A 39 -1.92 37.53 -45.91
CA ASN A 39 -2.51 36.73 -46.99
C ASN A 39 -3.83 37.35 -47.49
N PRO A 40 -3.81 38.11 -48.60
CA PRO A 40 -4.99 38.78 -49.14
C PRO A 40 -6.10 37.84 -49.66
N GLU A 41 -5.77 36.58 -49.94
CA GLU A 41 -6.74 35.57 -50.41
C GLU A 41 -7.58 34.96 -49.27
N PHE A 42 -7.22 35.22 -48.01
CA PHE A 42 -7.88 34.60 -46.86
C PHE A 42 -9.22 35.28 -46.56
N THR A 43 -10.31 34.53 -46.72
CA THR A 43 -11.67 35.09 -46.59
C THR A 43 -12.14 35.04 -45.14
N LYS A 44 -13.05 35.96 -44.77
CA LYS A 44 -13.65 36.01 -43.43
C LYS A 44 -14.40 34.71 -43.07
N GLU A 45 -14.96 34.02 -44.07
CA GLU A 45 -15.63 32.73 -43.91
C GLU A 45 -14.65 31.63 -43.50
N ASP A 46 -13.44 31.63 -44.05
CA ASP A 46 -12.40 30.66 -43.70
C ASP A 46 -11.93 30.86 -42.25
N PHE A 47 -11.83 32.12 -41.83
CA PHE A 47 -11.56 32.44 -40.42
C PHE A 47 -12.65 31.91 -39.48
N ALA A 48 -13.92 32.07 -39.86
CA ALA A 48 -15.03 31.58 -39.04
C ALA A 48 -14.99 30.06 -38.89
N LYS A 49 -14.70 29.32 -39.96
CA LYS A 49 -14.51 27.86 -39.91
C LYS A 49 -13.34 27.45 -39.01
N LEU A 50 -12.19 28.12 -39.15
CA LEU A 50 -11.04 27.86 -38.27
C LEU A 50 -11.34 28.19 -36.81
N LYS A 51 -12.11 29.24 -36.56
CA LYS A 51 -12.51 29.63 -35.22
C LYS A 51 -13.43 28.58 -34.59
N GLU A 52 -14.40 28.07 -35.35
CA GLU A 52 -15.28 26.99 -34.93
C GLU A 52 -14.52 25.70 -34.63
N LEU A 53 -13.61 25.29 -35.53
CA LEU A 53 -12.74 24.13 -35.31
C LEU A 53 -11.87 24.29 -34.06
N SER A 54 -11.32 25.49 -33.85
CA SER A 54 -10.53 25.78 -32.66
C SER A 54 -11.38 25.71 -31.38
N ASP A 55 -12.61 26.23 -31.40
CA ASP A 55 -13.52 26.13 -30.27
C ASP A 55 -13.87 24.67 -29.96
N GLU A 56 -14.11 23.84 -30.97
CA GLU A 56 -14.39 22.41 -30.79
C GLU A 56 -13.21 21.65 -30.17
N LEU A 57 -11.99 21.84 -30.71
CA LEU A 57 -10.77 21.20 -30.19
C LEU A 57 -10.52 21.53 -28.70
N TYR A 58 -10.65 22.80 -28.32
CA TYR A 58 -10.47 23.17 -26.90
C TYR A 58 -11.57 22.63 -25.99
N HIS A 59 -12.77 22.40 -26.52
CA HIS A 59 -13.87 21.80 -25.77
C HIS A 59 -13.61 20.32 -25.51
N GLU A 60 -13.10 19.61 -26.51
CA GLU A 60 -12.71 18.20 -26.38
C GLU A 60 -11.58 18.02 -25.38
N GLU A 61 -10.53 18.85 -25.47
CA GLU A 61 -9.40 18.85 -24.52
C GLU A 61 -9.88 19.11 -23.09
N PHE A 62 -10.79 20.06 -22.88
CA PHE A 62 -11.35 20.33 -21.55
C PHE A 62 -12.11 19.11 -21.00
N LYS A 63 -12.87 18.40 -21.84
CA LYS A 63 -13.59 17.18 -21.41
C LYS A 63 -12.64 16.03 -21.11
N SER A 64 -11.62 15.80 -21.93
CA SER A 64 -10.65 14.74 -21.68
C SER A 64 -9.92 14.98 -20.36
N ASP A 65 -9.47 16.20 -20.12
CA ASP A 65 -8.82 16.62 -18.87
C ASP A 65 -9.69 16.35 -17.64
N ASP A 66 -10.99 16.65 -17.73
CA ASP A 66 -11.94 16.45 -16.63
C ASP A 66 -12.19 14.97 -16.38
N LEU A 67 -12.36 14.17 -17.44
CA LEU A 67 -12.50 12.72 -17.36
C LEU A 67 -11.26 12.05 -16.76
N GLU A 68 -10.06 12.45 -17.19
CA GLU A 68 -8.80 11.94 -16.65
C GLU A 68 -8.66 12.29 -15.17
N ALA A 69 -8.94 13.53 -14.78
CA ALA A 69 -8.89 13.94 -13.38
C ALA A 69 -9.87 13.12 -12.52
N HIS A 70 -11.08 12.87 -13.01
CA HIS A 70 -12.06 12.03 -12.33
C HIS A 70 -11.63 10.57 -12.22
N PHE A 71 -11.07 9.99 -13.29
CA PHE A 71 -10.58 8.61 -13.30
C PHE A 71 -9.37 8.40 -12.36
N VAL A 72 -8.42 9.34 -12.39
CA VAL A 72 -7.26 9.33 -11.50
C VAL A 72 -7.70 9.45 -10.05
N GLN A 73 -8.63 10.35 -9.74
CA GLN A 73 -9.18 10.48 -8.39
C GLN A 73 -9.87 9.19 -7.93
N SER A 74 -10.69 8.56 -8.79
CA SER A 74 -11.33 7.29 -8.42
C SER A 74 -10.32 6.17 -8.17
N ILE A 75 -9.21 6.13 -8.91
CA ILE A 75 -8.13 5.18 -8.64
C ILE A 75 -7.51 5.42 -7.26
N PHE A 76 -7.22 6.68 -6.90
CA PHE A 76 -6.65 6.98 -5.58
C PHE A 76 -7.63 6.65 -4.45
N ASP A 77 -8.90 7.02 -4.59
CA ASP A 77 -9.94 6.74 -3.60
C ASP A 77 -10.19 5.23 -3.42
N GLU A 78 -10.13 4.44 -4.51
CA GLU A 78 -10.24 2.98 -4.46
C GLU A 78 -8.99 2.28 -3.86
N ASN A 79 -7.82 2.91 -3.99
CA ASN A 79 -6.55 2.37 -3.46
C ASN A 79 -6.32 2.72 -1.98
N ASP A 80 -6.96 3.76 -1.45
CA ASP A 80 -6.79 4.18 -0.05
C ASP A 80 -7.33 3.13 0.95
N GLU A 81 -8.33 2.32 0.56
CA GLU A 81 -8.83 1.21 1.38
C GLU A 81 -8.10 -0.13 1.14
N ARG A 82 -7.30 -0.25 0.07
CA ARG A 82 -6.63 -1.51 -0.32
C ARG A 82 -5.12 -1.50 -0.15
N CYS A 83 -4.49 -0.35 0.08
CA CYS A 83 -3.05 -0.24 0.24
C CYS A 83 -2.56 -0.49 1.67
N ASN A 84 -3.13 -1.50 2.34
CA ASN A 84 -2.50 -2.16 3.50
C ASN A 84 -1.52 -3.27 3.05
N CYS A 85 -1.08 -3.26 1.79
CA CYS A 85 -0.02 -4.14 1.28
C CYS A 85 1.37 -3.59 1.66
N VAL A 86 1.55 -3.24 2.94
CA VAL A 86 2.88 -3.14 3.55
C VAL A 86 3.38 -4.58 3.70
N LEU A 87 3.89 -5.14 2.60
CA LEU A 87 4.70 -6.33 2.67
C LEU A 87 6.02 -5.94 3.34
N PRO A 88 6.51 -6.72 4.32
CA PRO A 88 7.82 -6.48 4.90
C PRO A 88 8.87 -6.51 3.78
N SER A 89 9.91 -5.69 3.91
CA SER A 89 11.03 -5.74 2.97
C SER A 89 11.64 -7.15 2.97
N ALA A 90 12.28 -7.55 1.88
CA ALA A 90 13.02 -8.80 1.84
C ALA A 90 14.11 -8.87 2.93
N GLU A 91 14.67 -7.72 3.32
CA GLU A 91 15.62 -7.59 4.43
C GLU A 91 14.94 -7.84 5.78
N ASP A 92 13.74 -7.29 6.00
CA ASP A 92 12.97 -7.51 7.23
C ASP A 92 12.59 -8.99 7.39
N GLU A 93 12.16 -9.65 6.30
CA GLU A 93 11.84 -11.08 6.32
C GLU A 93 13.09 -11.94 6.66
N TYR A 94 14.26 -11.53 6.18
CA TYR A 94 15.51 -12.21 6.48
C TYR A 94 15.90 -12.07 7.95
N LEU A 95 15.83 -10.84 8.49
CA LEU A 95 16.13 -10.56 9.89
C LEU A 95 15.17 -11.31 10.83
N GLU A 96 13.87 -11.29 10.56
CA GLU A 96 12.88 -12.04 11.36
C GLU A 96 13.17 -13.55 11.36
N ARG A 97 13.65 -14.09 10.24
CA ARG A 97 14.00 -15.51 10.12
C ARG A 97 15.26 -15.84 10.93
N GLU A 98 16.28 -15.00 10.89
CA GLU A 98 17.48 -15.16 11.70
C GLU A 98 17.16 -15.07 13.20
N GLU A 99 16.42 -14.03 13.62
CA GLU A 99 16.01 -13.85 15.02
C GLU A 99 15.22 -15.06 15.54
N ARG A 100 14.30 -15.59 14.73
CA ARG A 100 13.55 -16.81 15.05
C ARG A 100 14.47 -18.02 15.22
N SER A 101 15.40 -18.22 14.29
CA SER A 101 16.35 -19.34 14.34
C SER A 101 17.22 -19.27 15.59
N GLU A 102 17.73 -18.08 15.92
CA GLU A 102 18.50 -17.88 17.15
C GLU A 102 17.68 -18.16 18.40
N TYR A 103 16.44 -17.69 18.43
CA TYR A 103 15.55 -17.93 19.56
C TYR A 103 15.24 -19.43 19.74
N GLU A 104 14.99 -20.14 18.64
CA GLU A 104 14.75 -21.59 18.62
C GLU A 104 15.97 -22.35 19.13
N GLU A 105 17.17 -22.03 18.65
CA GLU A 105 18.42 -22.67 19.09
C GLU A 105 18.66 -22.45 20.59
N LYS A 106 18.47 -21.22 21.06
CA LYS A 106 18.63 -20.88 22.48
C LYS A 106 17.59 -21.57 23.36
N LEU A 107 16.34 -21.67 22.91
CA LEU A 107 15.29 -22.42 23.61
C LEU A 107 15.61 -23.91 23.67
N GLN A 108 16.08 -24.49 22.57
CA GLN A 108 16.48 -25.89 22.51
C GLN A 108 17.63 -26.17 23.48
N ASN A 109 18.67 -25.32 23.48
CA ASN A 109 19.77 -25.37 24.44
C ASN A 109 19.28 -25.25 25.90
N ALA A 110 18.32 -24.38 26.17
CA ALA A 110 17.73 -24.23 27.50
C ALA A 110 16.97 -25.48 27.96
N ILE A 111 16.19 -26.08 27.06
CA ILE A 111 15.53 -27.36 27.32
C ILE A 111 16.58 -28.42 27.60
N ASP A 112 17.65 -28.46 26.80
CA ASP A 112 18.65 -29.52 26.90
C ASP A 112 19.51 -29.46 28.15
N THR A 113 19.83 -28.26 28.62
CA THR A 113 20.68 -28.03 29.80
C THR A 113 19.90 -27.98 31.11
N LEU A 114 18.71 -27.38 31.14
CA LEU A 114 17.99 -27.09 32.40
C LEU A 114 17.03 -28.21 32.83
N LEU A 115 16.50 -28.98 31.88
CA LEU A 115 15.47 -30.00 32.15
C LEU A 115 16.07 -31.41 32.17
N THR A 116 15.65 -32.19 33.17
CA THR A 116 15.96 -33.62 33.20
C THR A 116 15.17 -34.38 32.13
N PRO A 117 15.60 -35.57 31.69
CA PRO A 117 14.89 -36.37 30.69
C PRO A 117 13.41 -36.62 31.05
N ILE A 118 13.13 -36.82 32.34
CA ILE A 118 11.76 -37.01 32.86
C ILE A 118 10.95 -35.71 32.75
N GLN A 119 11.57 -34.56 33.06
CA GLN A 119 10.92 -33.25 32.90
C GLN A 119 10.60 -32.96 31.43
N LYS A 120 11.54 -33.21 30.50
CA LYS A 120 11.32 -33.06 29.05
C LYS A 120 10.17 -33.93 28.57
N LYS A 121 10.18 -35.23 28.91
CA LYS A 121 9.15 -36.19 28.51
C LYS A 121 7.75 -35.76 29.00
N ARG A 122 7.61 -35.41 30.28
CA ARG A 122 6.33 -34.98 30.85
C ARG A 122 5.85 -33.65 30.29
N LEU A 123 6.76 -32.70 30.06
CA LEU A 123 6.45 -31.41 29.43
C LEU A 123 5.97 -31.60 27.98
N TYR A 124 6.64 -32.45 27.21
CA TYR A 124 6.25 -32.79 25.84
C TYR A 124 4.84 -33.40 25.77
N MET A 125 4.58 -34.40 26.62
CA MET A 125 3.27 -35.06 26.70
C MET A 125 2.15 -34.08 27.08
N ASN A 126 2.42 -33.14 27.97
CA ASN A 126 1.40 -32.19 28.42
C ASN A 126 1.20 -31.01 27.47
N CYS A 127 2.28 -30.37 27.02
CA CYS A 127 2.20 -29.12 26.25
C CYS A 127 2.07 -29.34 24.75
N PHE A 128 2.69 -30.37 24.19
CA PHE A 128 2.68 -30.61 22.74
C PHE A 128 1.66 -31.68 22.33
N ARG A 129 1.47 -32.72 23.15
CA ARG A 129 0.45 -33.76 22.89
C ARG A 129 -0.91 -33.50 23.55
N GLY A 130 -1.03 -32.44 24.36
CA GLY A 130 -2.28 -32.07 25.02
C GLY A 130 -2.78 -33.06 26.09
N LEU A 131 -1.95 -34.00 26.54
CA LEU A 131 -2.36 -35.01 27.51
C LEU A 131 -2.53 -34.42 28.91
N THR A 132 -3.58 -34.86 29.59
CA THR A 132 -3.84 -34.48 30.97
C THR A 132 -2.88 -35.18 31.92
N ILE A 133 -2.65 -34.59 33.10
CA ILE A 133 -1.81 -35.20 34.16
C ILE A 133 -2.32 -36.60 34.54
N ARG A 134 -3.63 -36.84 34.47
CA ARG A 134 -4.24 -38.14 34.78
C ARG A 134 -3.88 -39.19 33.72
N GLU A 135 -3.87 -38.83 32.45
CA GLU A 135 -3.49 -39.73 31.35
C GLU A 135 -1.99 -40.01 31.38
N ILE A 136 -1.16 -39.00 31.61
CA ILE A 136 0.30 -39.17 31.78
C ILE A 136 0.60 -40.09 32.96
N ALA A 137 -0.14 -39.95 34.08
CA ALA A 137 -0.01 -40.84 35.23
C ALA A 137 -0.33 -42.30 34.92
N LYS A 138 -1.36 -42.54 34.10
CA LYS A 138 -1.69 -43.89 33.62
C LYS A 138 -0.59 -44.46 32.72
N ILE A 139 0.00 -43.63 31.84
CA ILE A 139 1.05 -44.04 30.89
C ILE A 139 2.36 -44.34 31.60
N GLU A 140 2.77 -43.52 32.57
CA GLU A 140 4.05 -43.66 33.29
C GLU A 140 3.95 -44.47 34.59
N GLY A 141 2.74 -44.89 34.99
CA GLY A 141 2.52 -45.56 36.28
C GLY A 141 2.93 -44.73 37.50
N SER A 142 3.01 -43.40 37.35
CA SER A 142 3.54 -42.48 38.36
C SER A 142 2.42 -41.73 39.08
N HIS A 143 2.67 -41.32 40.32
CA HIS A 143 1.70 -40.53 41.08
C HIS A 143 1.45 -39.16 40.44
N ARG A 144 0.18 -38.73 40.41
CA ARG A 144 -0.25 -37.48 39.74
C ARG A 144 0.48 -36.24 40.26
N ALA A 145 0.73 -36.17 41.57
CA ALA A 145 1.45 -35.05 42.18
C ALA A 145 2.88 -34.93 41.65
N SER A 146 3.60 -36.04 41.48
CA SER A 146 4.97 -36.05 40.93
C SER A 146 5.01 -35.53 39.49
N ILE A 147 4.01 -35.89 38.68
CA ILE A 147 3.91 -35.40 37.30
C ILE A 147 3.62 -33.91 37.29
N HIS A 148 2.67 -33.46 38.11
CA HIS A 148 2.32 -32.05 38.25
C HIS A 148 3.55 -31.21 38.67
N GLU A 149 4.22 -31.61 39.76
CA GLU A 149 5.43 -30.92 40.27
C GLU A 149 6.55 -30.89 39.24
N SER A 150 6.75 -32.00 38.51
CA SER A 150 7.76 -32.09 37.44
C SER A 150 7.47 -31.09 36.32
N ILE A 151 6.22 -31.00 35.86
CA ILE A 151 5.81 -30.08 34.79
C ILE A 151 5.92 -28.63 35.26
N VAL A 152 5.43 -28.33 36.48
CA VAL A 152 5.49 -26.99 37.07
C VAL A 152 6.93 -26.55 37.25
N SER A 153 7.80 -27.42 37.75
CA SER A 153 9.22 -27.14 37.90
C SER A 153 9.90 -26.90 36.54
N ALA A 154 9.56 -27.69 35.52
CA ALA A 154 10.09 -27.52 34.16
C ALA A 154 9.70 -26.14 33.58
N LYS A 155 8.41 -25.79 33.65
CA LYS A 155 7.90 -24.47 33.22
C LYS A 155 8.56 -23.32 33.97
N ARG A 156 8.79 -23.45 35.28
CA ARG A 156 9.46 -22.43 36.10
C ARG A 156 10.91 -22.20 35.66
N LYS A 157 11.65 -23.28 35.37
CA LYS A 157 13.04 -23.19 34.88
C LYS A 157 13.10 -22.49 33.53
N LEU A 158 12.25 -22.90 32.57
CA LEU A 158 12.18 -22.27 31.25
C LEU A 158 11.77 -20.80 31.35
N ARG A 159 10.76 -20.47 32.17
CA ARG A 159 10.34 -19.08 32.38
C ARG A 159 11.46 -18.21 32.96
N LYS A 160 12.25 -18.71 33.91
CA LYS A 160 13.39 -17.96 34.46
C LYS A 160 14.46 -17.71 33.40
N TYR A 161 14.73 -18.70 32.56
CA TYR A 161 15.68 -18.57 31.46
C TYR A 161 15.21 -17.53 30.44
N LEU A 162 13.93 -17.59 30.05
CA LEU A 162 13.33 -16.67 29.06
C LEU A 162 13.09 -15.24 29.57
N ILE A 163 13.01 -15.01 30.89
CA ILE A 163 12.90 -13.65 31.48
C ILE A 163 14.27 -12.98 31.61
N ASN A 164 15.32 -13.79 31.79
CA ASN A 164 16.69 -13.30 31.87
C ASN A 164 17.37 -13.26 30.49
N PHE A 165 16.59 -13.49 29.44
CA PHE A 165 16.94 -13.34 28.04
C PHE A 165 16.40 -12.00 27.56
#